data_AF-A0A952EXN5-F1
#
_entry.id   AF-A0A952EXN5-F1
#
_cell.length_a   1.000
_cell.length_b   1.000
_cell.length_c   1.000
_cell.angle_alpha   90.00
_cell.angle_beta   90.00
_cell.angle_gamma   90.00
#
_symmetry.space_group_name_H-M   'P 1'
#
loop_
_entity.id
_entity.type
_entity.pdbx_description
1 polymer ?
#
loop_
_entity_poly.entity_id
_entity_poly.type
_entity_poly.pdbx_seq_one_letter_code
_entity_poly.pdbx_strand_id
1 'polypeptide(L)'
;GEVWRQIRAADVSVAVSDRMTLDMRRLVDRAGRWLLNYRPQPLAVGAEINRFAEKVRVLTPRMSEWLRGDDKAIVEKEAREFSSQGVSDDLAYMVATGLYQYSLLDVIDIADIVDRDPAEVADTYFALMDRLGTDSLLTAVSRLVRDDRWHSLARLAIRDDIYGSVRALCFDVLAVGEPEENGEEKIAEWETTNSSRVTRAQRTLTEIYESGELDLATLSVAARQLRSMTRTSGTGTTG
;
A
#
# COMPACT_ATOMS: atom_id res chain seq x y z
N GLY A 1 -18.26 -12.47 -1.77
CA GLY A 1 -17.78 -12.08 -3.11
C GLY A 1 -17.47 -13.30 -3.93
N GLU A 2 -17.32 -13.12 -5.26
CA GLU A 2 -16.94 -14.17 -6.23
C GLU A 2 -15.67 -14.93 -5.79
N VAL A 3 -14.61 -14.21 -5.39
CA VAL A 3 -13.31 -14.79 -5.00
C VAL A 3 -13.45 -15.82 -3.86
N TRP A 4 -14.31 -15.57 -2.86
CA TRP A 4 -14.53 -16.51 -1.74
C TRP A 4 -15.27 -17.76 -2.20
N ARG A 5 -16.11 -17.66 -3.26
CA ARG A 5 -16.71 -18.84 -3.88
C ARG A 5 -15.65 -19.63 -4.63
N GLN A 6 -14.76 -18.95 -5.36
CA GLN A 6 -13.66 -19.60 -6.08
C GLN A 6 -12.68 -20.30 -5.13
N ILE A 7 -12.27 -19.67 -4.03
CA ILE A 7 -11.40 -20.27 -3.00
C ILE A 7 -12.03 -21.53 -2.39
N ARG A 8 -13.34 -21.52 -2.13
CA ARG A 8 -14.06 -22.68 -1.56
C ARG A 8 -14.31 -23.80 -2.57
N ALA A 9 -14.38 -23.46 -3.86
CA ALA A 9 -14.58 -24.43 -4.94
C ALA A 9 -13.26 -25.01 -5.46
N ALA A 10 -12.12 -24.38 -5.14
CA ALA A 10 -10.80 -24.88 -5.51
C ALA A 10 -10.53 -26.22 -4.81
N ASP A 11 -10.19 -27.24 -5.60
CA ASP A 11 -9.83 -28.58 -5.11
C ASP A 11 -8.37 -28.59 -4.62
N VAL A 12 -8.13 -27.90 -3.51
CA VAL A 12 -6.80 -27.72 -2.89
C VAL A 12 -6.84 -28.10 -1.42
N SER A 13 -5.66 -28.29 -0.82
CA SER A 13 -5.58 -28.61 0.62
C SER A 13 -6.25 -27.53 1.48
N VAL A 14 -6.79 -27.95 2.63
CA VAL A 14 -7.42 -27.03 3.61
C VAL A 14 -6.46 -25.91 4.01
N ALA A 15 -5.17 -26.23 4.21
CA ALA A 15 -4.16 -25.24 4.56
C ALA A 15 -4.00 -24.13 3.50
N VAL A 16 -4.11 -24.47 2.21
CA VAL A 16 -4.04 -23.51 1.11
C VAL A 16 -5.30 -22.65 1.04
N SER A 17 -6.48 -23.28 1.15
CA SER A 17 -7.76 -22.57 1.19
C SER A 17 -7.84 -21.60 2.38
N ASP A 18 -7.36 -22.02 3.55
CA ASP A 18 -7.31 -21.20 4.76
C ASP A 18 -6.33 -20.03 4.61
N ARG A 19 -5.14 -20.26 4.03
CA ARG A 19 -4.16 -19.19 3.74
C ARG A 19 -4.78 -18.11 2.84
N MET A 20 -5.37 -18.51 1.70
CA MET A 20 -6.03 -17.57 0.80
C MET A 20 -7.18 -16.82 1.49
N THR A 21 -8.00 -17.53 2.28
CA THR A 21 -9.12 -16.92 3.02
C THR A 21 -8.64 -15.88 4.04
N LEU A 22 -7.54 -16.14 4.73
CA LEU A 22 -6.94 -15.21 5.68
C LEU A 22 -6.37 -13.96 4.98
N ASP A 23 -5.73 -14.12 3.83
CA ASP A 23 -5.22 -12.98 3.05
C ASP A 23 -6.34 -12.10 2.53
N MET A 24 -7.42 -12.73 2.04
CA MET A 24 -8.61 -12.02 1.62
C MET A 24 -9.34 -11.32 2.79
N ARG A 25 -9.33 -11.91 3.99
CA ARG A 25 -9.83 -11.24 5.21
C ARG A 25 -8.99 -10.02 5.56
N ARG A 26 -7.65 -10.12 5.49
CA ARG A 26 -6.75 -8.98 5.75
C ARG A 26 -7.02 -7.83 4.78
N LEU A 27 -7.28 -8.13 3.51
CA LEU A 27 -7.67 -7.13 2.52
C LEU A 27 -8.94 -6.39 2.94
N VAL A 28 -10.00 -7.12 3.30
CA VAL A 28 -11.27 -6.52 3.73
C VAL A 28 -11.09 -5.67 4.99
N ASP A 29 -10.33 -6.17 5.98
CA ASP A 29 -10.05 -5.43 7.21
C ASP A 29 -9.30 -4.12 6.93
N ARG A 30 -8.31 -4.13 6.02
CA ARG A 30 -7.57 -2.92 5.60
C ARG A 30 -8.47 -1.94 4.84
N ALA A 31 -9.24 -2.42 3.87
CA ALA A 31 -10.14 -1.57 3.09
C ALA A 31 -11.22 -0.92 3.96
N GLY A 32 -11.81 -1.69 4.89
CA GLY A 32 -12.79 -1.16 5.84
C GLY A 32 -12.19 -0.09 6.74
N ARG A 33 -10.98 -0.30 7.25
CA ARG A 33 -10.28 0.69 8.08
C ARG A 33 -9.89 1.94 7.31
N TRP A 34 -9.45 1.78 6.06
CA TRP A 34 -9.18 2.89 5.16
C TRP A 34 -10.42 3.78 4.98
N LEU A 35 -11.58 3.17 4.71
CA LEU A 35 -12.85 3.90 4.57
C LEU A 35 -13.21 4.66 5.86
N LEU A 36 -13.02 4.05 7.02
CA LEU A 36 -13.28 4.71 8.31
C LEU A 36 -12.34 5.87 8.60
N ASN A 37 -11.09 5.79 8.16
CA ASN A 37 -10.06 6.80 8.41
C ASN A 37 -10.13 7.98 7.44
N TYR A 38 -10.47 7.75 6.18
CA TYR A 38 -10.35 8.75 5.11
C TYR A 38 -11.68 9.27 4.56
N ARG A 39 -12.83 8.72 5.00
CA ARG A 39 -14.15 9.18 4.56
C ARG A 39 -14.91 9.89 5.66
N PRO A 40 -15.72 10.92 5.32
CA PRO A 40 -16.57 11.61 6.29
C PRO A 40 -17.50 10.66 7.04
N GLN A 41 -17.70 10.94 8.33
CA GLN A 41 -18.61 10.19 9.20
C GLN A 41 -19.90 10.98 9.42
N PRO A 42 -21.09 10.32 9.43
CA PRO A 42 -21.29 8.88 9.24
C PRO A 42 -21.05 8.42 7.80
N LEU A 43 -20.43 7.24 7.65
CA LEU A 43 -20.06 6.69 6.34
C LEU A 43 -21.29 6.47 5.44
N ALA A 44 -21.36 7.20 4.32
CA ALA A 44 -22.40 7.04 3.31
C ALA A 44 -22.09 5.85 2.37
N VAL A 45 -22.30 4.61 2.85
CA VAL A 45 -21.90 3.36 2.17
C VAL A 45 -22.27 3.32 0.68
N GLY A 46 -23.50 3.71 0.32
CA GLY A 46 -23.94 3.70 -1.08
C GLY A 46 -23.16 4.67 -1.98
N ALA A 47 -22.81 5.85 -1.45
CA ALA A 47 -21.99 6.82 -2.17
C ALA A 47 -20.56 6.33 -2.37
N GLU A 48 -19.99 5.67 -1.36
CA GLU A 48 -18.64 5.09 -1.43
C GLU A 48 -18.57 3.91 -2.42
N ILE A 49 -19.60 3.07 -2.46
CA ILE A 49 -19.72 2.01 -3.48
C ILE A 49 -19.73 2.63 -4.88
N ASN A 50 -20.55 3.66 -5.11
CA ASN A 50 -20.63 4.34 -6.40
C ASN A 50 -19.30 5.00 -6.79
N ARG A 51 -18.55 5.53 -5.81
CA ARG A 51 -17.26 6.19 -6.04
C ARG A 51 -16.16 5.19 -6.41
N PHE A 52 -16.07 4.06 -5.69
CA PHE A 52 -14.91 3.17 -5.79
C PHE A 52 -15.14 1.90 -6.61
N ALA A 53 -16.33 1.28 -6.56
CA ALA A 53 -16.50 -0.09 -7.02
C ALA A 53 -16.11 -0.30 -8.49
N GLU A 54 -16.58 0.58 -9.38
CA GLU A 54 -16.28 0.48 -10.80
C GLU A 54 -14.81 0.81 -11.11
N LYS A 55 -14.26 1.85 -10.48
CA LYS A 55 -12.85 2.24 -10.65
C LYS A 55 -11.91 1.13 -10.19
N VAL A 56 -12.17 0.53 -9.02
CA VAL A 56 -11.40 -0.63 -8.52
C VAL A 56 -11.51 -1.79 -9.50
N ARG A 57 -12.71 -2.10 -10.00
CA ARG A 57 -12.93 -3.19 -10.98
C ARG A 57 -12.12 -2.98 -12.26
N VAL A 58 -12.04 -1.74 -12.76
CA VAL A 58 -11.31 -1.38 -13.99
C VAL A 58 -9.79 -1.36 -13.76
N LEU A 59 -9.31 -0.91 -12.60
CA LEU A 59 -7.88 -0.79 -12.32
C LEU A 59 -7.24 -2.11 -11.83
N THR A 60 -8.01 -3.00 -11.19
CA THR A 60 -7.49 -4.27 -10.64
C THR A 60 -6.73 -5.13 -11.67
N PRO A 61 -7.23 -5.33 -12.91
CA PRO A 61 -6.49 -6.12 -13.91
C PRO A 61 -5.17 -5.48 -14.36
N ARG A 62 -5.01 -4.17 -14.14
CA ARG A 62 -3.82 -3.40 -14.54
C ARG A 62 -2.72 -3.38 -13.49
N MET A 63 -2.93 -3.99 -12.32
CA MET A 63 -1.95 -4.02 -11.23
C MET A 63 -0.54 -4.45 -11.68
N SER A 64 -0.44 -5.38 -12.64
CA SER A 64 0.85 -5.82 -13.19
C SER A 64 1.65 -4.72 -13.90
N GLU A 65 1.00 -3.64 -14.34
CA GLU A 65 1.64 -2.49 -14.97
C GLU A 65 2.41 -1.63 -13.95
N TRP A 66 1.94 -1.60 -12.69
CA TRP A 66 2.48 -0.71 -11.66
C TRP A 66 3.31 -1.40 -10.59
N LEU A 67 3.14 -2.71 -10.40
CA LEU A 67 4.00 -3.47 -9.49
C LEU A 67 5.44 -3.48 -10.02
N ARG A 68 6.37 -3.01 -9.19
CA ARG A 68 7.80 -2.84 -9.50
C ARG A 68 8.65 -3.47 -8.41
N GLY A 69 9.94 -3.63 -8.68
CA GLY A 69 10.93 -4.09 -7.71
C GLY A 69 10.49 -5.34 -6.92
N ASP A 70 10.57 -5.22 -5.60
CA ASP A 70 10.25 -6.30 -4.66
C ASP A 70 8.76 -6.67 -4.67
N ASP A 71 7.85 -5.70 -4.84
CA ASP A 71 6.40 -5.94 -4.85
C ASP A 71 6.01 -6.93 -5.96
N LYS A 72 6.55 -6.69 -7.16
CA LYS A 72 6.32 -7.58 -8.29
C LYS A 72 6.87 -8.97 -8.02
N ALA A 73 8.10 -9.06 -7.49
CA ALA A 73 8.74 -10.32 -7.20
C ALA A 73 7.98 -11.13 -6.13
N ILE A 74 7.44 -10.46 -5.10
CA ILE A 74 6.63 -11.06 -4.03
C ILE A 74 5.32 -11.58 -4.61
N VAL A 75 4.57 -10.76 -5.34
CA VAL A 75 3.30 -11.16 -5.94
C VAL A 75 3.49 -12.36 -6.86
N GLU A 76 4.48 -12.32 -7.74
CA GLU A 76 4.76 -13.42 -8.66
C GLU A 76 5.17 -14.70 -7.91
N LYS A 77 5.96 -14.57 -6.84
CA LYS A 77 6.35 -15.71 -6.01
C LYS A 77 5.13 -16.32 -5.32
N GLU A 78 4.29 -15.52 -4.66
CA GLU A 78 3.10 -16.00 -3.97
C GLU A 78 2.09 -16.61 -4.94
N ALA A 79 1.87 -15.99 -6.11
CA ALA A 79 1.03 -16.55 -7.15
C ALA A 79 1.56 -17.92 -7.62
N ARG A 80 2.87 -18.04 -7.90
CA ARG A 80 3.49 -19.34 -8.25
C ARG A 80 3.37 -20.37 -7.13
N GLU A 81 3.53 -19.96 -5.87
CA GLU A 81 3.33 -20.86 -4.72
C GLU A 81 1.90 -21.41 -4.69
N PHE A 82 0.88 -20.57 -4.88
CA PHE A 82 -0.51 -21.02 -4.94
C PHE A 82 -0.79 -21.92 -6.16
N SER A 83 -0.32 -21.53 -7.35
CA SER A 83 -0.49 -22.32 -8.57
C SER A 83 0.16 -23.70 -8.46
N SER A 84 1.36 -23.79 -7.87
CA SER A 84 2.04 -25.06 -7.63
C SER A 84 1.28 -26.00 -6.68
N GLN A 85 0.31 -25.47 -5.92
CA GLN A 85 -0.54 -26.20 -4.99
C GLN A 85 -1.94 -26.48 -5.55
N GLY A 86 -2.15 -26.27 -6.86
CA GLY A 86 -3.39 -26.61 -7.57
C GLY A 86 -4.43 -25.49 -7.66
N VAL A 87 -4.09 -24.26 -7.24
CA VAL A 87 -4.94 -23.08 -7.45
C VAL A 87 -4.85 -22.64 -8.92
N SER A 88 -5.94 -22.18 -9.54
CA SER A 88 -5.85 -21.61 -10.90
C SER A 88 -5.01 -20.33 -10.90
N ASP A 89 -4.28 -20.07 -11.99
CA ASP A 89 -3.39 -18.91 -12.11
C ASP A 89 -4.12 -17.59 -11.86
N ASP A 90 -5.35 -17.45 -12.38
CA ASP A 90 -6.18 -16.25 -12.17
C ASP A 90 -6.51 -16.03 -10.69
N LEU A 91 -6.90 -17.10 -9.96
CA LEU A 91 -7.23 -17.00 -8.54
C LEU A 91 -5.98 -16.77 -7.69
N ALA A 92 -4.90 -17.47 -8.01
CA ALA A 92 -3.60 -17.33 -7.36
C ALA A 92 -3.08 -15.89 -7.46
N TYR A 93 -3.10 -15.32 -8.67
CA TYR A 93 -2.69 -13.93 -8.90
C TYR A 93 -3.63 -12.93 -8.22
N MET A 94 -4.94 -13.16 -8.27
CA MET A 94 -5.92 -12.29 -7.62
C MET A 94 -5.74 -12.23 -6.09
N VAL A 95 -5.46 -13.37 -5.46
CA VAL A 95 -5.19 -13.43 -4.01
C VAL A 95 -3.83 -12.80 -3.68
N ALA A 96 -2.78 -13.14 -4.45
CA ALA A 96 -1.43 -12.61 -4.23
C ALA A 96 -1.37 -11.08 -4.40
N THR A 97 -2.08 -10.52 -5.38
CA THR A 97 -2.16 -9.06 -5.58
C THR A 97 -3.08 -8.36 -4.59
N GLY A 98 -3.93 -9.09 -3.85
CA GLY A 98 -4.99 -8.51 -3.03
C GLY A 98 -4.48 -7.46 -2.03
N LEU A 99 -3.33 -7.70 -1.39
CA LEU A 99 -2.76 -6.75 -0.42
C LEU A 99 -2.13 -5.50 -1.06
N TYR A 100 -1.99 -5.45 -2.38
CA TYR A 100 -1.60 -4.25 -3.13
C TYR A 100 -2.82 -3.59 -3.78
N GLN A 101 -3.86 -4.36 -4.11
CA GLN A 101 -5.11 -3.83 -4.67
C GLN A 101 -5.80 -2.83 -3.74
N TYR A 102 -5.64 -2.94 -2.41
CA TYR A 102 -6.24 -1.94 -1.52
C TYR A 102 -5.60 -0.54 -1.67
N SER A 103 -4.35 -0.45 -2.15
CA SER A 103 -3.71 0.84 -2.48
C SER A 103 -4.48 1.58 -3.59
N LEU A 104 -5.31 0.88 -4.38
CA LEU A 104 -6.20 1.52 -5.34
C LEU A 104 -7.20 2.47 -4.67
N LEU A 105 -7.57 2.24 -3.40
CA LEU A 105 -8.39 3.20 -2.66
C LEU A 105 -7.67 4.53 -2.50
N ASP A 106 -6.38 4.49 -2.16
CA ASP A 106 -5.55 5.69 -2.07
C ASP A 106 -5.44 6.38 -3.42
N VAL A 107 -5.08 5.61 -4.46
CA VAL A 107 -4.92 6.09 -5.84
C VAL A 107 -6.18 6.78 -6.34
N ILE A 108 -7.34 6.12 -6.23
CA ILE A 108 -8.62 6.66 -6.70
C ILE A 108 -8.96 7.94 -5.93
N ASP A 109 -8.74 7.95 -4.61
CA ASP A 109 -9.07 9.11 -3.81
C ASP A 109 -8.13 10.29 -4.07
N ILE A 110 -6.83 10.04 -4.24
CA ILE A 110 -5.85 11.05 -4.66
C ILE A 110 -6.23 11.61 -6.02
N ALA A 111 -6.45 10.74 -7.02
CA ALA A 111 -6.83 11.12 -8.38
C ALA A 111 -8.07 12.03 -8.41
N ASP A 112 -9.09 11.70 -7.61
CA ASP A 112 -10.29 12.53 -7.48
C ASP A 112 -10.01 13.89 -6.82
N ILE A 113 -9.02 13.99 -5.93
CA ILE A 113 -8.67 15.23 -5.21
C ILE A 113 -7.79 16.14 -6.07
N VAL A 114 -6.81 15.58 -6.79
CA VAL A 114 -5.89 16.34 -7.65
C VAL A 114 -6.40 16.52 -9.08
N ASP A 115 -7.56 15.93 -9.41
CA ASP A 115 -8.17 15.93 -10.74
C ASP A 115 -7.22 15.38 -11.83
N ARG A 116 -6.66 14.19 -11.58
CA ARG A 116 -5.74 13.49 -12.51
C ARG A 116 -6.22 12.09 -12.86
N ASP A 117 -5.63 11.51 -13.91
CA ASP A 117 -5.95 10.14 -14.32
C ASP A 117 -5.52 9.11 -13.25
N PRO A 118 -6.39 8.18 -12.82
CA PRO A 118 -6.03 7.20 -11.80
C PRO A 118 -4.84 6.30 -12.16
N ALA A 119 -4.57 6.05 -13.45
CA ALA A 119 -3.40 5.27 -13.88
C ALA A 119 -2.10 6.07 -13.73
N GLU A 120 -2.12 7.38 -13.98
CA GLU A 120 -0.98 8.28 -13.70
C GLU A 120 -0.67 8.30 -12.20
N VAL A 121 -1.71 8.42 -11.38
CA VAL A 121 -1.57 8.41 -9.92
C VAL A 121 -1.08 7.04 -9.42
N ALA A 122 -1.56 5.94 -9.98
CA ALA A 122 -1.07 4.60 -9.66
C ALA A 122 0.42 4.47 -10.00
N ASP A 123 0.84 4.91 -11.19
CA ASP A 123 2.23 4.90 -11.61
C ASP A 123 3.13 5.63 -10.62
N THR A 124 2.73 6.83 -10.22
CA THR A 124 3.44 7.65 -9.22
C THR A 124 3.44 7.00 -7.83
N TYR A 125 2.30 6.46 -7.38
CA TYR A 125 2.14 5.87 -6.06
C TYR A 125 3.03 4.63 -5.88
N PHE A 126 3.03 3.72 -6.87
CA PHE A 126 3.85 2.51 -6.80
C PHE A 126 5.34 2.79 -7.06
N ALA A 127 5.69 3.75 -7.94
CA ALA A 127 7.06 4.24 -8.07
C ALA A 127 7.60 4.78 -6.74
N LEU A 128 6.76 5.51 -6.01
CA LEU A 128 7.12 6.07 -4.70
C LEU A 128 7.26 4.99 -3.63
N MET A 129 6.37 3.99 -3.63
CA MET A 129 6.48 2.84 -2.72
C MET A 129 7.81 2.09 -2.89
N ASP A 130 8.21 1.86 -4.14
CA ASP A 130 9.47 1.21 -4.52
C ASP A 130 10.68 2.07 -4.14
N ARG A 131 10.69 3.35 -4.54
CA ARG A 131 11.77 4.30 -4.25
C ARG A 131 12.06 4.46 -2.75
N LEU A 132 11.03 4.32 -1.91
CA LEU A 132 11.11 4.44 -0.45
C LEU A 132 11.34 3.10 0.26
N GLY A 133 11.36 1.97 -0.46
CA GLY A 133 11.52 0.63 0.11
C GLY A 133 10.38 0.22 1.05
N THR A 134 9.17 0.73 0.81
CA THR A 134 8.06 0.56 1.78
C THR A 134 7.63 -0.90 1.95
N ASP A 135 7.78 -1.72 0.92
CA ASP A 135 7.48 -3.15 1.01
C ASP A 135 8.33 -3.86 2.06
N SER A 136 9.65 -3.63 2.04
CA SER A 136 10.57 -4.21 3.01
C SER A 136 10.17 -3.86 4.45
N LEU A 137 9.75 -2.60 4.69
CA LEU A 137 9.22 -2.18 6.00
C LEU A 137 7.91 -2.88 6.34
N LEU A 138 6.97 -2.95 5.40
CA LEU A 138 5.66 -3.55 5.61
C LEU A 138 5.75 -5.07 5.82
N THR A 139 6.69 -5.72 5.15
CA THR A 139 7.07 -7.12 5.33
C THR A 139 7.69 -7.34 6.70
N ALA A 140 8.60 -6.46 7.14
CA ALA A 140 9.16 -6.51 8.49
C ALA A 140 8.08 -6.32 9.57
N VAL A 141 7.17 -5.36 9.40
CA VAL A 141 6.00 -5.17 10.28
C VAL A 141 5.09 -6.40 10.30
N SER A 142 4.97 -7.14 9.18
CA SER A 142 4.23 -8.41 9.12
C SER A 142 4.90 -9.53 9.92
N ARG A 143 6.23 -9.49 10.08
CA ARG A 143 7.03 -10.50 10.80
C ARG A 143 7.20 -10.23 12.29
N LEU A 144 6.93 -9.00 12.76
CA LEU A 144 6.93 -8.68 14.19
C LEU A 144 6.06 -9.65 15.01
N VAL A 145 6.44 -9.88 16.26
CA VAL A 145 5.75 -10.81 17.16
C VAL A 145 4.32 -10.30 17.50
N ARG A 146 3.44 -11.21 17.95
CA ARG A 146 2.02 -10.95 18.28
C ARG A 146 1.69 -11.28 19.74
N ASP A 147 2.63 -11.04 20.65
CA ASP A 147 2.53 -11.55 22.02
C ASP A 147 1.31 -11.02 22.79
N ASP A 148 0.85 -9.81 22.47
CA ASP A 148 -0.34 -9.23 23.10
C ASP A 148 -1.12 -8.25 22.21
N ARG A 149 -2.18 -7.68 22.79
CA ARG A 149 -3.03 -6.66 22.18
C ARG A 149 -2.23 -5.41 21.79
N TRP A 150 -1.25 -5.00 22.60
CA TRP A 150 -0.49 -3.76 22.37
C TRP A 150 0.49 -3.92 21.21
N HIS A 151 1.15 -5.08 21.08
CA HIS A 151 1.94 -5.41 19.90
C HIS A 151 1.09 -5.38 18.63
N SER A 152 -0.12 -5.94 18.69
CA SER A 152 -1.05 -5.92 17.55
C SER A 152 -1.44 -4.48 17.15
N LEU A 153 -1.72 -3.61 18.13
CA LEU A 153 -2.03 -2.19 17.89
C LEU A 153 -0.81 -1.41 17.39
N ALA A 154 0.38 -1.67 17.91
CA ALA A 154 1.60 -0.99 17.49
C ALA A 154 1.96 -1.31 16.04
N ARG A 155 1.87 -2.59 15.65
CA ARG A 155 2.05 -3.01 14.25
C ARG A 155 1.06 -2.35 13.30
N LEU A 156 -0.18 -2.21 13.76
CA LEU A 156 -1.22 -1.52 13.00
C LEU A 156 -0.91 -0.03 12.86
N ALA A 157 -0.50 0.64 13.93
CA ALA A 157 -0.12 2.05 13.91
C ALA A 157 1.07 2.30 12.96
N ILE A 158 2.11 1.48 13.01
CA ILE A 158 3.26 1.61 12.10
C ILE A 158 2.84 1.43 10.64
N ARG A 159 1.97 0.45 10.36
CA ARG A 159 1.44 0.23 9.01
C ARG A 159 0.65 1.45 8.53
N ASP A 160 -0.28 1.94 9.34
CA ASP A 160 -1.09 3.11 9.03
C ASP A 160 -0.21 4.35 8.81
N ASP A 161 0.88 4.50 9.58
CA ASP A 161 1.85 5.58 9.44
C ASP A 161 2.65 5.50 8.12
N ILE A 162 3.07 4.30 7.72
CA ILE A 162 3.78 4.08 6.44
C ILE A 162 2.86 4.46 5.28
N TYR A 163 1.66 3.87 5.19
CA TYR A 163 0.72 4.16 4.10
C TYR A 163 0.24 5.61 4.10
N GLY A 164 -0.03 6.18 5.27
CA GLY A 164 -0.38 7.60 5.40
C GLY A 164 0.74 8.52 4.91
N SER A 165 2.01 8.15 5.11
CA SER A 165 3.16 8.90 4.59
C SER A 165 3.27 8.77 3.08
N VAL A 166 3.10 7.56 2.51
CA VAL A 166 3.09 7.36 1.05
C VAL A 166 1.98 8.17 0.40
N ARG A 167 0.76 8.13 0.96
CA ARG A 167 -0.38 8.92 0.49
C ARG A 167 -0.06 10.42 0.46
N ALA A 168 0.46 10.96 1.56
CA ALA A 168 0.79 12.38 1.68
C ALA A 168 1.93 12.79 0.73
N LEU A 169 2.96 11.95 0.60
CA LEU A 169 4.07 12.17 -0.33
C LEU A 169 3.61 12.09 -1.80
N CYS A 170 2.67 11.21 -2.13
CA CYS A 170 2.11 11.13 -3.48
C CYS A 170 1.43 12.44 -3.88
N PHE A 171 0.67 13.08 -2.97
CA PHE A 171 0.19 14.45 -3.20
C PHE A 171 1.33 15.46 -3.41
N ASP A 172 2.40 15.38 -2.61
CA ASP A 172 3.53 16.29 -2.74
C ASP A 172 4.28 16.14 -4.07
N VAL A 173 4.42 14.90 -4.56
CA VAL A 173 5.04 14.57 -5.84
C VAL A 173 4.17 15.03 -7.01
N LEU A 174 2.87 14.70 -6.99
CA LEU A 174 1.93 15.12 -8.05
C LEU A 174 1.74 16.64 -8.11
N ALA A 175 1.96 17.36 -7.00
CA ALA A 175 1.86 18.81 -6.97
C ALA A 175 3.00 19.55 -7.70
N VAL A 176 4.12 18.87 -7.98
CA VAL A 176 5.24 19.45 -8.72
C VAL A 176 5.47 18.82 -10.09
N GLY A 177 5.14 17.54 -10.26
CA GLY A 177 5.33 16.85 -11.54
C GLY A 177 4.24 17.13 -12.58
N GLU A 178 4.64 17.26 -13.83
CA GLU A 178 3.78 17.54 -14.99
C GLU A 178 3.05 16.27 -15.47
N PRO A 179 1.80 16.33 -15.97
CA PRO A 179 1.01 15.15 -16.32
C PRO A 179 1.68 14.14 -17.28
N GLU A 180 2.51 14.63 -18.21
CA GLU A 180 3.20 13.82 -19.21
C GLU A 180 4.38 13.01 -18.66
N GLU A 181 4.89 13.39 -17.49
CA GLU A 181 5.98 12.69 -16.81
C GLU A 181 5.52 11.36 -16.22
N ASN A 182 6.36 10.35 -16.28
CA ASN A 182 6.14 9.12 -15.54
C ASN A 182 6.42 9.30 -14.04
N GLY A 183 6.01 8.35 -13.21
CA GLY A 183 6.13 8.44 -11.76
C GLY A 183 7.58 8.66 -11.27
N GLU A 184 8.58 8.09 -11.93
CA GLU A 184 9.99 8.25 -11.55
C GLU A 184 10.51 9.66 -11.84
N GLU A 185 10.11 10.23 -12.98
CA GLU A 185 10.43 11.61 -13.37
C GLU A 185 9.83 12.60 -12.36
N LYS A 186 8.53 12.47 -12.04
CA LYS A 186 7.87 13.32 -11.03
C LYS A 186 8.55 13.22 -9.66
N ILE A 187 8.96 12.01 -9.26
CA ILE A 187 9.67 11.79 -8.00
C ILE A 187 11.04 12.49 -8.03
N ALA A 188 11.80 12.39 -9.12
CA ALA A 188 13.10 13.03 -9.24
C ALA A 188 13.02 14.57 -9.13
N GLU A 189 11.99 15.17 -9.73
CA GLU A 189 11.73 16.61 -9.59
C GLU A 189 11.37 16.99 -8.14
N TRP A 190 10.47 16.23 -7.53
CA TRP A 190 10.11 16.41 -6.13
C TRP A 190 11.32 16.27 -5.18
N GLU A 191 12.17 15.28 -5.41
CA GLU A 191 13.40 15.06 -4.63
C GLU A 191 14.37 16.23 -4.78
N THR A 192 14.48 16.83 -5.97
CA THR A 192 15.35 17.99 -6.20
C THR A 192 14.92 19.18 -5.34
N THR A 193 13.61 19.46 -5.32
CA THR A 193 13.04 20.56 -4.52
C THR A 193 13.05 20.29 -3.01
N ASN A 194 13.06 19.01 -2.60
CA ASN A 194 13.02 18.57 -1.20
C ASN A 194 14.33 17.91 -0.71
N SER A 195 15.42 18.09 -1.45
CA SER A 195 16.66 17.31 -1.31
C SER A 195 17.17 17.17 0.12
N SER A 196 17.20 18.27 0.88
CA SER A 196 17.74 18.25 2.24
C SER A 196 16.95 17.35 3.20
N ARG A 197 15.62 17.32 3.14
CA ARG A 197 14.79 16.47 4.03
C ARG A 197 14.81 15.02 3.58
N VAL A 198 14.72 14.80 2.26
CA VAL A 198 14.69 13.47 1.65
C VAL A 198 16.01 12.75 1.92
N THR A 199 17.14 13.41 1.68
CA THR A 199 18.47 12.85 1.92
C THR A 199 18.68 12.44 3.39
N ARG A 200 18.20 13.25 4.35
CA ARG A 200 18.33 12.91 5.79
C ARG A 200 17.49 11.68 6.17
N ALA A 201 16.25 11.63 5.69
CA ALA A 201 15.35 10.50 5.94
C ALA A 201 15.89 9.22 5.29
N GLN A 202 16.32 9.29 4.03
CA GLN A 202 16.90 8.16 3.29
C GLN A 202 18.16 7.61 3.97
N ARG A 203 19.07 8.47 4.44
CA ARG A 203 20.25 8.02 5.19
C ARG A 203 19.87 7.21 6.43
N THR A 204 18.92 7.72 7.21
CA THR A 204 18.47 7.03 8.42
C THR A 204 17.79 5.70 8.10
N LEU A 205 17.01 5.65 7.01
CA LEU A 205 16.39 4.41 6.53
C LEU A 205 17.45 3.39 6.10
N THR A 206 18.48 3.82 5.37
CA THR A 206 19.62 2.96 4.99
C THR A 206 20.33 2.38 6.22
N GLU A 207 20.64 3.21 7.23
CA GLU A 207 21.25 2.75 8.49
C GLU A 207 20.38 1.69 9.20
N ILE A 208 19.05 1.87 9.20
CA ILE A 208 18.11 0.89 9.77
C ILE A 208 18.17 -0.43 8.98
N TYR A 209 18.16 -0.39 7.65
CA TYR A 209 18.24 -1.60 6.83
C TYR A 209 19.58 -2.35 7.00
N GLU A 210 20.68 -1.62 7.09
CA GLU A 210 22.03 -2.18 7.28
C GLU A 210 22.23 -2.79 8.67
N SER A 211 21.49 -2.32 9.68
CA SER A 211 21.57 -2.85 11.05
C SER A 211 21.09 -4.30 11.19
N GLY A 212 20.28 -4.80 10.25
CA GLY A 212 19.79 -6.18 10.19
C GLY A 212 18.69 -6.55 11.19
N GLU A 213 18.45 -5.76 12.24
CA GLU A 213 17.38 -5.97 13.21
C GLU A 213 16.24 -4.98 13.01
N LEU A 214 15.10 -5.48 12.49
CA LEU A 214 13.87 -4.71 12.29
C LEU A 214 12.83 -5.04 13.37
N ASP A 215 13.13 -4.59 14.58
CA ASP A 215 12.23 -4.69 15.73
C ASP A 215 11.15 -3.57 15.72
N LEU A 216 10.29 -3.56 16.75
CA LEU A 216 9.21 -2.58 16.83
C LEU A 216 9.74 -1.14 16.91
N ALA A 217 10.85 -0.92 17.61
CA ALA A 217 11.42 0.41 17.82
C ALA A 217 12.02 0.96 16.52
N THR A 218 12.88 0.19 15.86
CA THR A 218 13.49 0.54 14.56
C THR A 218 12.45 0.79 13.48
N LEU A 219 11.41 -0.05 13.39
CA LEU A 219 10.31 0.16 12.44
C LEU A 219 9.46 1.40 12.75
N SER A 220 9.30 1.74 14.03
CA SER A 220 8.64 3.00 14.43
C SER A 220 9.48 4.22 14.02
N VAL A 221 10.81 4.14 14.13
CA VAL A 221 11.71 5.19 13.64
C VAL A 221 11.62 5.29 12.12
N ALA A 222 11.63 4.16 11.39
CA ALA A 222 11.52 4.15 9.94
C ALA A 222 10.22 4.83 9.47
N ALA A 223 9.07 4.49 10.05
CA ALA A 223 7.79 5.13 9.74
C ALA A 223 7.81 6.64 10.02
N ARG A 224 8.48 7.08 11.10
CA ARG A 224 8.67 8.51 11.40
C ARG A 224 9.55 9.21 10.36
N GLN A 225 10.59 8.54 9.84
CA GLN A 225 11.43 9.11 8.78
C GLN A 225 10.64 9.30 7.48
N LEU A 226 9.80 8.34 7.10
CA LEU A 226 8.87 8.48 5.98
C LEU A 226 7.97 9.71 6.15
N ARG A 227 7.35 9.85 7.31
CA ARG A 227 6.51 11.01 7.63
C ARG A 227 7.27 12.33 7.58
N SER A 228 8.53 12.35 8.00
CA SER A 228 9.33 13.58 8.03
C SER A 228 9.65 14.16 6.64
N MET A 229 9.46 13.36 5.58
CA MET A 229 9.65 13.81 4.20
C MET A 229 8.45 14.60 3.67
N THR A 230 7.25 14.43 4.24
CA THR A 230 6.08 15.19 3.81
C THR A 230 6.29 16.67 4.10
N ARG A 231 5.66 17.55 3.31
CA ARG A 231 5.50 18.94 3.73
C ARG A 231 4.69 18.92 5.02
N THR A 232 5.27 19.35 6.13
CA THR A 232 4.51 19.68 7.33
C THR A 232 3.60 20.84 6.98
N SER A 233 2.42 20.56 6.46
CA SER A 233 1.31 21.51 6.52
C SER A 233 0.99 21.63 8.00
N GLY A 234 1.60 22.61 8.65
CA GLY A 234 1.13 23.16 9.91
C GLY A 234 -0.23 23.80 9.67
N THR A 235 -1.24 22.98 9.41
CA THR A 235 -2.64 23.35 9.53
C THR A 235 -3.18 22.44 10.60
N GLY A 236 -3.04 22.89 11.84
CA GLY A 236 -3.98 22.49 12.87
C GLY A 236 -5.36 22.89 12.37
N THR A 237 -6.14 21.90 11.92
CA THR A 237 -7.56 22.08 11.70
C THR A 237 -8.20 22.16 13.07
N THR A 238 -8.25 23.36 13.64
CA THR A 238 -9.38 23.75 14.49
C THR A 238 -10.61 23.77 13.61
N GLY A 239 -11.46 22.77 13.79
CA GLY A 239 -12.85 22.70 13.38
C GLY A 239 -13.61 21.95 14.45
#